data_AF-A0AAN8IYE3-F1
#
_entry.id   AF-A0AAN8IYE3-F1
#
_cell.length_a   1.000
_cell.length_b   1.000
_cell.length_c   1.000
_cell.angle_alpha   90.00
_cell.angle_beta   90.00
_cell.angle_gamma   90.00
#
_symmetry.space_group_name_H-M   'P 1'
#
loop_
_entity.id
_entity.type
_entity.pdbx_description
1 polymer ?
#
loop_
_entity_poly.entity_id
_entity_poly.type
_entity_poly.pdbx_seq_one_letter_code
_entity_poly.pdbx_strand_id
1 'polypeptide(L)'
;MAHEMVREFKQFGGILTEADFSEYRSILVPHSKVVYTNLRDGRVVCGPPPPSGSAVAQAILNIMDGYEYNMKSFQDIARFHHHFIESSKFAWV
;
A
#
# COMPACT_ATOMS: atom_id res chain seq x y z
N MET A 1 -3.50 -17.30 -25.73
CA MET A 1 -3.30 -16.30 -24.65
C MET A 1 -1.94 -15.63 -24.70
N ALA A 2 -0.84 -16.19 -24.16
CA ALA A 2 0.47 -15.49 -24.10
C ALA A 2 0.96 -15.03 -25.49
N HIS A 3 0.90 -15.90 -26.49
CA HIS A 3 1.23 -15.59 -27.88
C HIS A 3 0.42 -14.42 -28.47
N GLU A 4 -0.88 -14.35 -28.18
CA GLU A 4 -1.77 -13.29 -28.68
C GLU A 4 -1.44 -11.95 -28.03
N MET A 5 -1.20 -11.95 -26.70
CA MET A 5 -0.78 -10.75 -25.97
C MET A 5 0.55 -10.23 -26.47
N VAL A 6 1.55 -11.11 -26.68
CA VAL A 6 2.86 -10.72 -27.21
C VAL A 6 2.75 -10.09 -28.60
N ARG A 7 1.87 -10.62 -29.45
CA ARG A 7 1.61 -10.04 -30.78
C ARG A 7 1.04 -8.63 -30.68
N GLU A 8 0.05 -8.42 -29.83
CA GLU A 8 -0.57 -7.12 -29.60
C GLU A 8 0.43 -6.13 -29.00
N PHE A 9 1.19 -6.51 -27.96
CA PHE A 9 2.20 -5.64 -27.37
C PHE A 9 3.23 -5.21 -28.42
N LYS A 10 3.75 -6.13 -29.22
CA LYS A 10 4.70 -5.81 -30.29
C LYS A 10 4.12 -4.87 -31.34
N GLN A 11 2.84 -5.03 -31.69
CA GLN A 11 2.16 -4.14 -32.64
C GLN A 11 2.18 -2.68 -32.18
N PHE A 12 2.14 -2.43 -30.87
CA PHE A 12 2.19 -1.09 -30.27
C PHE A 12 3.56 -0.71 -29.70
N GLY A 13 4.64 -1.39 -30.12
CA GLY A 13 6.01 -1.09 -29.70
C GLY A 13 6.40 -1.58 -28.30
N GLY A 14 5.59 -2.45 -27.70
CA GLY A 14 5.89 -3.15 -26.45
C GLY A 14 6.95 -4.23 -26.62
N ILE A 15 7.67 -4.52 -25.53
CA ILE A 15 8.85 -5.39 -25.52
C ILE A 15 8.60 -6.80 -24.98
N LEU A 16 7.38 -7.09 -24.52
CA LEU A 16 7.05 -8.38 -23.91
C LEU A 16 7.17 -9.53 -24.92
N THR A 17 7.67 -10.66 -24.43
CA THR A 17 7.90 -11.91 -25.15
C THR A 17 7.19 -13.06 -24.44
N GLU A 18 7.00 -14.19 -25.12
CA GLU A 18 6.40 -15.38 -24.48
C GLU A 18 7.27 -15.92 -23.34
N ALA A 19 8.59 -15.70 -23.42
CA ALA A 19 9.53 -16.05 -22.36
C ALA A 19 9.18 -15.29 -21.07
N ASP A 20 8.94 -13.98 -21.13
CA ASP A 20 8.57 -13.16 -19.97
C ASP A 20 7.36 -13.73 -19.21
N PHE A 21 6.34 -14.22 -19.94
CA PHE A 21 5.16 -14.85 -19.33
C PHE A 21 5.48 -16.21 -18.70
N SER A 22 6.27 -17.04 -19.38
CA SER A 22 6.60 -18.39 -18.91
C SER A 22 7.61 -18.42 -17.75
N GLU A 23 8.46 -17.40 -17.66
CA GLU A 23 9.51 -17.28 -16.65
C GLU A 23 9.06 -16.48 -15.43
N TYR A 24 7.99 -15.68 -15.53
CA TYR A 24 7.47 -14.92 -14.40
C TYR A 24 7.18 -15.81 -13.18
N ARG A 25 7.63 -15.38 -12.00
CA ARG A 25 7.34 -16.04 -10.71
C ARG A 25 6.94 -15.00 -9.68
N SER A 26 5.96 -15.34 -8.84
CA SER A 26 5.60 -14.51 -7.69
C SER A 26 6.71 -14.53 -6.65
N ILE A 27 6.98 -13.36 -6.05
CA ILE A 27 7.89 -13.24 -4.92
C ILE A 27 7.12 -13.59 -3.64
N LEU A 28 7.58 -14.62 -2.93
CA LEU A 28 7.04 -14.98 -1.62
C LEU A 28 7.84 -14.27 -0.52
N VAL A 29 7.17 -13.40 0.22
CA VAL A 29 7.77 -12.68 1.35
C VAL A 29 7.63 -13.55 2.61
N PRO A 30 8.73 -13.94 3.27
CA PRO A 30 8.65 -14.72 4.51
C PRO A 30 8.04 -13.88 5.64
N HIS A 31 7.35 -14.53 6.57
CA HIS A 31 6.74 -13.87 7.73
C HIS A 31 7.70 -12.97 8.52
N SER A 32 8.99 -13.36 8.62
CA SER A 32 10.02 -12.57 9.29
C SER A 32 10.32 -11.21 8.65
N LYS A 33 9.88 -10.99 7.41
CA LYS A 33 10.03 -9.72 6.67
C LYS A 33 8.72 -8.93 6.57
N VAL A 34 7.63 -9.44 7.11
CA VAL A 34 6.35 -8.73 7.17
C VAL A 34 6.49 -7.58 8.17
N VAL A 35 6.04 -6.40 7.77
CA VAL A 35 5.97 -5.22 8.63
C VAL A 35 4.69 -5.31 9.45
N TYR A 36 4.80 -5.17 10.77
CA TYR A 36 3.68 -5.17 11.71
C TYR A 36 3.60 -3.84 12.44
N THR A 37 2.39 -3.33 12.59
CA THR A 37 2.08 -2.13 13.38
C THR A 37 0.99 -2.46 14.37
N ASN A 38 1.30 -2.25 15.64
CA ASN A 38 0.33 -2.39 16.72
C ASN A 38 -0.44 -1.09 16.87
N LEU A 39 -1.75 -1.20 16.97
CA LEU A 39 -2.69 -0.14 17.23
C LEU A 39 -3.30 -0.33 18.63
N ARG A 40 -4.05 0.66 19.09
CA ARG A 40 -4.83 0.61 20.33
C ARG A 40 -5.83 -0.55 20.32
N ASP A 41 -6.23 -0.95 21.52
CA ASP A 41 -7.21 -2.02 21.76
C ASP A 41 -6.77 -3.40 21.24
N GLY A 42 -5.45 -3.62 21.14
CA GLY A 42 -4.88 -4.90 20.71
C GLY A 42 -5.01 -5.19 19.21
N ARG A 43 -5.36 -4.17 18.41
CA ARG A 43 -5.46 -4.30 16.95
C ARG A 43 -4.06 -4.30 16.32
N VAL A 44 -3.88 -5.08 15.26
CA VAL A 44 -2.60 -5.19 14.55
C VAL A 44 -2.85 -5.14 13.05
N VAL A 45 -2.07 -4.33 12.34
CA VAL A 45 -2.05 -4.28 10.87
C VAL A 45 -0.71 -4.81 10.40
N CYS A 46 -0.69 -5.51 9.27
CA CYS A 46 0.54 -6.04 8.70
C CYS A 46 0.56 -5.98 7.17
N GLY A 47 1.75 -6.13 6.59
CA GLY A 47 1.91 -6.32 5.15
C GLY A 47 3.37 -6.37 4.70
N PRO A 48 3.60 -6.59 3.39
CA PRO A 48 4.93 -6.82 2.86
C PRO A 48 5.82 -5.55 2.92
N PRO A 49 7.16 -5.70 2.89
CA PRO A 49 8.09 -4.59 2.87
C PRO A 49 8.03 -3.81 1.54
N PRO A 50 8.73 -2.66 1.42
CA PRO A 50 8.90 -1.96 0.14
C PRO A 50 9.32 -2.91 -0.99
N PRO A 51 8.80 -2.73 -2.22
CA PRO A 51 8.08 -1.57 -2.73
C PRO A 51 6.55 -1.59 -2.47
N SER A 52 6.04 -2.44 -1.58
CA SER A 52 4.62 -2.38 -1.18
C SER A 52 4.28 -1.06 -0.48
N GLY A 53 3.09 -0.52 -0.78
CA GLY A 53 2.51 0.63 -0.05
C GLY A 53 2.11 0.32 1.40
N SER A 54 2.34 -0.91 1.89
CA SER A 54 1.95 -1.31 3.25
C SER A 54 2.63 -0.47 4.32
N ALA A 55 3.93 -0.18 4.19
CA ALA A 55 4.65 0.64 5.15
C ALA A 55 4.06 2.06 5.27
N VAL A 56 3.70 2.66 4.13
CA VAL A 56 3.06 3.98 4.07
C VAL A 56 1.70 3.97 4.76
N ALA A 57 0.83 3.00 4.40
CA ALA A 57 -0.50 2.88 4.99
C ALA A 57 -0.43 2.63 6.51
N GLN A 58 0.48 1.75 6.94
CA GLN A 58 0.69 1.45 8.35
C GLN A 58 1.19 2.67 9.14
N ALA A 59 2.09 3.48 8.58
CA ALA A 59 2.57 4.71 9.22
C ALA A 59 1.45 5.72 9.43
N ILE A 60 0.58 5.91 8.43
CA ILE A 60 -0.60 6.79 8.53
C ILE A 60 -1.53 6.30 9.64
N LEU A 61 -1.86 4.99 9.62
CA LEU A 61 -2.75 4.40 10.63
C LEU A 61 -2.18 4.51 12.04
N ASN A 62 -0.88 4.32 12.21
CA ASN A 62 -0.21 4.45 13.51
C ASN A 62 -0.36 5.86 14.11
N ILE A 63 -0.20 6.90 13.28
CA ILE A 63 -0.39 8.29 13.72
C ILE A 63 -1.87 8.56 14.01
N MET A 64 -2.76 8.16 13.10
CA MET A 64 -4.20 8.42 13.21
C MET A 64 -4.85 7.72 14.41
N ASP A 65 -4.36 6.54 14.78
CA ASP A 65 -4.84 5.78 15.94
C ASP A 65 -4.52 6.45 17.29
N GLY A 66 -3.61 7.44 17.31
CA GLY A 66 -3.38 8.30 18.47
C GLY A 66 -4.54 9.26 18.80
N TYR A 67 -5.54 9.37 17.94
CA TYR A 67 -6.62 10.36 18.04
C TYR A 67 -8.00 9.70 18.05
N GLU A 68 -8.93 10.33 18.78
CA GLU A 68 -10.35 9.97 18.77
C GLU A 68 -11.16 11.02 18.01
N TYR A 69 -12.02 10.55 17.11
CA TYR A 69 -12.87 11.41 16.28
C TYR A 69 -14.33 11.04 16.50
N ASN A 70 -15.15 12.02 16.89
CA ASN A 70 -16.60 11.84 17.01
C ASN A 70 -17.37 12.29 15.75
N MET A 71 -16.71 13.04 14.86
CA MET A 71 -17.23 13.54 13.58
C MET A 71 -18.57 14.29 13.68
N LYS A 72 -18.85 14.96 14.81
CA LYS A 72 -20.15 15.61 15.07
C LYS A 72 -20.23 17.06 14.61
N SER A 73 -19.11 17.75 14.51
CA SER A 73 -19.06 19.15 14.08
C SER A 73 -18.17 19.33 12.86
N PHE A 74 -18.35 20.44 12.15
CA PHE A 74 -17.45 20.83 11.06
C PHE A 74 -15.99 20.90 11.54
N GLN A 75 -15.76 21.42 12.75
CA GLN A 75 -14.43 21.51 13.35
C GLN A 75 -13.83 20.12 13.60
N ASP A 76 -14.61 19.15 14.04
CA ASP A 76 -14.13 17.78 14.27
C ASP A 76 -13.78 17.09 12.94
N ILE A 77 -14.61 17.29 11.91
CA ILE A 77 -14.35 16.79 10.56
C ILE A 77 -13.10 17.46 9.97
N ALA A 78 -12.96 18.77 10.10
CA ALA A 78 -11.78 19.50 9.64
C ALA A 78 -10.51 19.02 10.34
N ARG A 79 -10.58 18.76 11.66
CA ARG A 79 -9.45 18.23 12.44
C ARG A 79 -9.06 16.83 11.98
N PHE A 80 -10.02 15.94 11.72
CA PHE A 80 -9.76 14.63 11.15
C PHE A 80 -8.99 14.72 9.83
N HIS A 81 -9.47 15.55 8.89
CA HIS A 81 -8.80 15.73 7.60
C HIS A 81 -7.42 16.34 7.75
N HIS A 82 -7.24 17.31 8.64
CA HIS A 82 -5.93 17.89 8.91
C HIS A 82 -4.93 16.83 9.36
N HIS A 83 -5.27 16.03 10.38
CA HIS A 83 -4.39 14.96 10.85
C HIS A 83 -4.13 13.89 9.79
N PHE A 84 -5.14 13.53 8.99
CA PHE A 84 -4.99 12.58 7.90
C PHE A 84 -4.04 13.11 6.80
N ILE A 85 -4.16 14.37 6.43
CA ILE A 85 -3.29 15.01 5.43
C ILE A 85 -1.85 15.10 5.95
N GLU A 86 -1.64 15.57 7.19
CA GLU A 86 -0.29 15.68 7.75
C GLU A 86 0.37 14.30 7.95
N SER A 87 -0.36 13.31 8.46
CA SER A 87 0.17 11.94 8.57
C SER A 87 0.53 11.35 7.20
N SER A 88 -0.31 11.58 6.18
CA SER A 88 -0.01 11.17 4.81
C SER A 88 1.26 11.86 4.29
N LYS A 89 1.37 13.17 4.45
CA LYS A 89 2.54 13.95 4.02
C LYS A 89 3.86 13.40 4.58
N PHE A 90 3.88 13.00 5.86
CA PHE A 90 5.08 12.41 6.47
C PHE A 90 5.33 10.96 6.09
N ALA A 91 4.30 10.21 5.67
CA ALA A 91 4.45 8.81 5.26
C ALA A 91 5.06 8.63 3.86
N TRP A 92 5.00 9.67 3.01
CA TRP A 92 5.46 9.63 1.61
C TRP A 92 6.85 10.28 1.38
N VAL A 93 7.54 10.73 2.44
CA VAL A 93 8.84 11.44 2.34
C VAL A 93 9.94 10.56 1.77
#